data_AF-A0A3S2W5Z6-F1
#
_entry.id   AF-A0A3S2W5Z6-F1
#
_cell.length_a   1.000
_cell.length_b   1.000
_cell.length_c   1.000
_cell.angle_alpha   90.00
_cell.angle_beta   90.00
_cell.angle_gamma   90.00
#
_symmetry.space_group_name_H-M   'P 1'
#
loop_
_entity.id
_entity.type
_entity.pdbx_description
1 polymer ?
#
loop_
_entity_poly.entity_id
_entity_poly.type
_entity_poly.pdbx_seq_one_letter_code
_entity_poly.pdbx_strand_id
1 'polypeptide(L)'
;MKNLLFLLVGLMIFANGHYIYAKTETKAERVDGYFTTEDILFSIFEPKLNKIVQDQYGKEMIVNPIKVEDVAIMQKQTGKDSYNGWYEVKLSILVGEPDGETFTDTVVLEIDAPNIGGTAPRLKSEKVNGLEIKLVKYYKGS
;
A
#
# COMPACT_ATOMS: atom_id res chain seq x y z
N MET A 1 -5.19 -61.21 10.54
CA MET A 1 -4.02 -60.63 9.82
C MET A 1 -4.36 -60.10 8.42
N LYS A 2 -5.15 -60.82 7.61
CA LYS A 2 -5.54 -60.38 6.25
C LYS A 2 -6.22 -58.99 6.20
N ASN A 3 -7.09 -58.68 7.16
CA ASN A 3 -7.82 -57.40 7.20
C ASN A 3 -6.94 -56.19 7.60
N LEU A 4 -5.86 -56.42 8.36
CA LEU A 4 -4.89 -55.36 8.73
C LEU A 4 -4.00 -55.00 7.53
N LEU A 5 -3.69 -55.99 6.70
CA LEU A 5 -2.89 -55.81 5.49
C LEU A 5 -3.61 -54.90 4.47
N PHE A 6 -4.92 -55.09 4.29
CA PHE A 6 -5.73 -54.24 3.41
C PHE A 6 -5.81 -52.79 3.90
N LEU A 7 -5.85 -52.57 5.23
CA LEU A 7 -5.86 -51.22 5.80
C LEU A 7 -4.54 -50.48 5.54
N LEU A 8 -3.41 -51.18 5.72
CA LEU A 8 -2.07 -50.63 5.50
C LEU A 8 -1.80 -50.30 4.02
N VAL A 9 -2.28 -51.13 3.10
CA VAL A 9 -2.18 -50.86 1.65
C VAL A 9 -3.03 -49.65 1.26
N GLY A 10 -4.24 -49.49 1.83
CA GLY A 10 -5.08 -48.33 1.59
C GLY A 10 -4.43 -47.01 2.02
N LEU A 11 -3.78 -47.00 3.19
CA LEU A 11 -3.10 -45.81 3.72
C LEU A 11 -1.90 -45.34 2.87
N MET A 12 -1.18 -46.26 2.23
CA MET A 12 -0.06 -45.89 1.34
C MET A 12 -0.50 -45.17 0.06
N ILE A 13 -1.73 -45.42 -0.42
CA ILE A 13 -2.26 -44.78 -1.62
C ILE A 13 -2.59 -43.30 -1.34
N PHE A 14 -3.06 -42.98 -0.14
CA PHE A 14 -3.35 -41.60 0.26
C PHE A 14 -2.10 -40.81 0.66
N ALA A 15 -1.03 -41.47 1.13
CA ALA A 15 0.19 -40.81 1.60
C ALA A 15 1.06 -40.20 0.49
N ASN A 16 0.87 -40.60 -0.78
CA ASN A 16 1.71 -40.17 -1.91
C ASN A 16 1.00 -39.19 -2.87
N GLY A 17 -0.16 -38.66 -2.49
CA GLY A 17 -0.88 -37.65 -3.27
C GLY A 17 -0.24 -36.28 -3.15
N HIS A 18 0.82 -36.00 -3.90
CA HIS A 18 1.27 -34.62 -4.11
C HIS A 18 0.36 -33.96 -5.15
N TYR A 19 -0.60 -33.14 -4.68
CA TYR A 19 -1.39 -32.28 -5.55
C TYR A 19 -0.47 -31.20 -6.14
N ILE A 20 0.08 -31.45 -7.32
CA ILE A 20 0.80 -30.42 -8.09
C ILE A 20 -0.26 -29.57 -8.77
N TYR A 21 -0.55 -28.41 -8.20
CA TYR A 21 -1.29 -27.37 -8.90
C TYR A 21 -0.37 -26.81 -9.99
N ALA A 22 -0.70 -27.07 -11.25
CA ALA A 22 -0.08 -26.35 -12.34
C ALA A 22 -0.48 -24.88 -12.18
N LYS A 23 0.50 -24.01 -11.89
CA LYS A 23 0.30 -22.56 -11.88
C LYS A 23 -0.01 -22.17 -13.32
N THR A 24 -1.28 -22.01 -13.65
CA THR A 24 -1.69 -21.48 -14.94
C THR A 24 -1.14 -20.07 -15.05
N GLU A 25 -0.20 -19.85 -15.98
CA GLU A 25 0.26 -18.50 -16.32
C GLU A 25 -0.88 -17.80 -17.06
N THR A 26 -1.78 -17.18 -16.32
CA THR A 26 -2.76 -16.25 -16.88
C THR A 26 -2.00 -15.05 -17.43
N LYS A 27 -2.15 -14.78 -18.73
CA LYS A 27 -1.61 -13.55 -19.33
C LYS A 27 -2.28 -12.35 -18.67
N ALA A 28 -1.51 -11.32 -18.38
CA ALA A 28 -2.08 -10.05 -17.95
C ALA A 28 -2.92 -9.47 -19.09
N GLU A 29 -4.20 -9.22 -18.85
CA GLU A 29 -5.09 -8.57 -19.78
C GLU A 29 -5.21 -7.09 -19.40
N ARG A 30 -5.25 -6.22 -20.41
CA ARG A 30 -5.53 -4.81 -20.19
C ARG A 30 -6.98 -4.70 -19.71
N VAL A 31 -7.18 -4.15 -18.52
CA VAL A 31 -8.52 -3.80 -18.04
C VAL A 31 -8.90 -2.47 -18.66
N ASP A 32 -9.95 -2.47 -19.47
CA ASP A 32 -10.51 -1.23 -20.00
C ASP A 32 -11.29 -0.53 -18.88
N GLY A 33 -10.81 0.63 -18.46
CA GLY A 33 -11.40 1.46 -17.41
C GLY A 33 -10.84 2.88 -17.47
N TYR A 34 -11.58 3.82 -16.89
CA TYR A 34 -11.11 5.19 -16.74
C TYR A 34 -10.35 5.29 -15.42
N PHE A 35 -9.03 5.42 -15.52
CA PHE A 35 -8.14 5.60 -14.38
C PHE A 35 -7.35 6.90 -14.57
N THR A 36 -7.27 7.67 -13.51
CA THR A 36 -6.52 8.92 -13.41
C THR A 36 -5.16 8.68 -12.77
N THR A 37 -4.27 9.68 -12.84
CA THR A 37 -3.00 9.62 -12.11
C THR A 37 -3.19 9.61 -10.59
N GLU A 38 -4.29 10.16 -10.09
CA GLU A 38 -4.64 10.14 -8.66
C GLU A 38 -5.02 8.73 -8.21
N ASP A 39 -5.75 7.97 -9.04
CA ASP A 39 -6.11 6.58 -8.71
C ASP A 39 -4.86 5.69 -8.53
N ILE A 40 -3.85 5.90 -9.38
CA ILE A 40 -2.55 5.22 -9.25
C ILE A 40 -1.87 5.64 -7.95
N LEU A 41 -1.89 6.94 -7.63
CA LEU A 41 -1.28 7.46 -6.42
C LEU A 41 -1.96 6.92 -5.14
N PHE A 42 -3.29 6.89 -5.13
CA PHE A 42 -4.09 6.34 -4.04
C PHE A 42 -3.81 4.85 -3.84
N SER A 43 -3.69 4.09 -4.93
CA SER A 43 -3.32 2.67 -4.86
C SER A 43 -1.95 2.44 -4.21
N ILE A 44 -1.01 3.37 -4.38
CA ILE A 44 0.32 3.31 -3.73
C ILE A 44 0.20 3.63 -2.23
N PHE A 45 -0.67 4.57 -1.86
CA PHE A 45 -0.81 5.03 -0.48
C PHE A 45 -1.72 4.14 0.38
N GLU A 46 -2.66 3.44 -0.24
CA GLU A 46 -3.74 2.72 0.44
C GLU A 46 -3.27 1.82 1.60
N PRO A 47 -2.23 0.96 1.45
CA PRO A 47 -1.79 0.13 2.57
C PRO A 47 -1.30 0.94 3.77
N LYS A 48 -0.67 2.09 3.52
CA LYS A 48 -0.17 2.98 4.56
C LYS A 48 -1.30 3.78 5.20
N LEU A 49 -2.25 4.24 4.39
CA LEU A 49 -3.43 4.98 4.86
C LEU A 49 -4.30 4.12 5.77
N ASN A 50 -4.58 2.88 5.39
CA ASN A 50 -5.35 1.92 6.20
C ASN A 50 -4.71 1.75 7.59
N LYS A 51 -3.38 1.56 7.63
CA LYS A 51 -2.65 1.46 8.90
C LYS A 51 -2.72 2.75 9.73
N ILE A 52 -2.49 3.92 9.11
CA ILE A 52 -2.56 5.21 9.79
C ILE A 52 -3.93 5.40 10.44
N VAL A 53 -5.01 5.17 9.69
CA VAL A 53 -6.37 5.33 10.21
C VAL A 53 -6.64 4.33 11.33
N GLN A 54 -6.26 3.07 11.16
CA GLN A 54 -6.39 2.06 12.21
C GLN A 54 -5.68 2.48 13.50
N ASP A 55 -4.46 3.03 13.41
CA ASP A 55 -3.70 3.52 14.56
C ASP A 55 -4.41 4.73 15.23
N GLN A 56 -5.08 5.60 14.46
CA GLN A 56 -5.79 6.78 14.99
C GLN A 56 -7.14 6.45 15.64
N TYR A 57 -7.84 5.41 15.15
CA TYR A 57 -9.15 5.01 15.65
C TYR A 57 -9.09 3.83 16.63
N GLY A 58 -7.96 3.11 16.69
CA GLY A 58 -7.79 1.92 17.54
C GLY A 58 -8.56 0.69 17.06
N LYS A 59 -9.14 0.74 15.86
CA LYS A 59 -9.92 -0.34 15.24
C LYS A 59 -9.85 -0.23 13.72
N GLU A 60 -10.22 -1.31 13.05
CA GLU A 60 -10.32 -1.33 11.59
C GLU A 60 -11.45 -0.40 11.12
N MET A 61 -11.13 0.40 10.10
CA MET A 61 -12.04 1.36 9.48
C MET A 61 -11.94 1.18 7.97
N ILE A 62 -13.04 1.44 7.26
CA ILE A 62 -13.02 1.59 5.80
C ILE A 62 -12.39 2.95 5.51
N VAL A 63 -11.39 2.96 4.62
CA VAL A 63 -10.68 4.17 4.21
C VAL A 63 -10.78 4.30 2.71
N ASN A 64 -11.23 5.46 2.23
CA ASN A 64 -11.27 5.77 0.82
C ASN A 64 -10.67 7.16 0.55
N PRO A 65 -9.51 7.27 -0.12
CA PRO A 65 -8.99 8.55 -0.55
C PRO A 65 -9.97 9.25 -1.49
N ILE A 66 -10.28 10.52 -1.21
CA ILE A 66 -11.26 11.29 -1.99
C ILE A 66 -10.55 12.21 -2.96
N LYS A 67 -9.58 12.98 -2.46
CA LYS A 67 -8.88 14.01 -3.24
C LYS A 67 -7.51 14.31 -2.65
N VAL A 68 -6.60 14.71 -3.52
CA VAL A 68 -5.38 15.42 -3.14
C VAL A 68 -5.74 16.90 -2.98
N GLU A 69 -5.55 17.45 -1.79
CA GLU A 69 -5.81 18.87 -1.54
C GLU A 69 -4.62 19.75 -1.91
N ASP A 70 -3.40 19.28 -1.62
CA ASP A 70 -2.18 20.03 -1.87
C ASP A 70 -0.96 19.10 -1.96
N VAL A 71 0.03 19.53 -2.72
CA VAL A 71 1.33 18.86 -2.85
C VAL A 71 2.44 19.90 -2.82
N ALA A 72 3.31 19.81 -1.82
CA ALA A 72 4.46 20.69 -1.67
C ALA A 72 5.78 19.90 -1.79
N ILE A 73 6.79 20.54 -2.38
CA ILE A 73 8.17 20.07 -2.28
C ILE A 73 8.76 20.67 -1.02
N MET A 74 9.19 19.80 -0.11
CA MET A 74 9.88 20.16 1.10
C MET A 74 11.37 19.97 0.91
N GLN A 75 12.17 20.89 1.43
CA GLN A 75 13.63 20.82 1.36
C GLN A 75 14.25 21.27 2.68
N LYS A 76 15.24 20.51 3.17
CA LYS A 76 16.01 20.85 4.36
C LYS A 76 17.50 20.77 4.04
N GLN A 77 18.21 21.87 4.27
CA GLN A 77 19.66 21.88 4.17
C GLN A 77 20.25 21.07 5.33
N THR A 78 21.05 20.06 5.00
CA THR A 78 21.69 19.15 5.98
C THR A 78 23.20 19.35 6.08
N GLY A 79 23.77 20.19 5.20
CA GLY A 79 25.19 20.56 5.23
C GLY A 79 25.55 21.60 4.18
N LYS A 80 26.85 21.84 4.01
CA LYS A 80 27.35 22.65 2.89
C LYS A 80 27.07 21.89 1.59
N ASP A 81 26.20 22.45 0.76
CA ASP A 81 25.77 21.89 -0.53
C ASP A 81 25.04 20.53 -0.45
N SER A 82 24.50 20.17 0.71
CA SER A 82 23.69 18.96 0.91
C SER A 82 22.26 19.30 1.32
N TYR A 83 21.30 18.68 0.64
CA TYR A 83 19.87 18.90 0.82
C TYR A 83 19.14 17.56 0.84
N ASN A 84 18.23 17.41 1.80
CA ASN A 84 17.23 16.35 1.79
C ASN A 84 15.89 16.96 1.37
N GLY A 85 15.23 16.36 0.39
CA GLY A 85 13.91 16.79 -0.06
C GLY A 85 12.89 15.65 -0.02
N TRP A 86 11.64 15.99 0.22
CA TRP A 86 10.50 15.06 0.21
C TRP A 86 9.27 15.76 -0.38
N TYR A 87 8.27 14.98 -0.81
CA TYR A 87 6.94 15.55 -1.08
C TYR A 87 6.12 15.52 0.19
N GLU A 88 5.49 16.64 0.53
CA GLU A 88 4.40 16.67 1.49
C GLU A 88 3.07 16.68 0.73
N VAL A 89 2.23 15.68 0.98
CA VAL A 89 0.95 15.49 0.29
C VAL A 89 -0.17 15.57 1.32
N LYS A 90 -1.07 16.54 1.12
CA LYS A 90 -2.29 16.69 1.92
C LYS A 90 -3.44 16.01 1.19
N LEU A 91 -4.10 15.07 1.85
CA LEU A 91 -5.19 14.27 1.30
C LEU A 91 -6.44 14.44 2.16
N SER A 92 -7.60 14.47 1.51
CA SER A 92 -8.87 14.19 2.19
C SER A 92 -9.23 12.73 1.98
N ILE A 93 -9.62 12.07 3.06
CA ILE A 93 -10.00 10.65 3.07
C ILE A 93 -11.39 10.51 3.69
N LEU A 94 -12.22 9.64 3.11
CA LEU A 94 -13.45 9.19 3.74
C LEU A 94 -13.08 8.05 4.67
N VAL A 95 -13.52 8.14 5.92
CA VAL A 95 -13.29 7.12 6.94
C VAL A 95 -14.63 6.73 7.54
N GLY A 96 -14.91 5.43 7.63
CA GLY A 96 -16.17 4.97 8.20
C GLY A 96 -16.08 3.57 8.77
N GLU A 97 -17.02 3.25 9.64
CA GLU A 97 -17.26 1.86 10.04
C GLU A 97 -18.09 1.16 8.96
N PRO A 98 -17.96 -0.16 8.76
CA PRO A 98 -18.70 -0.91 7.74
C PRO A 98 -20.22 -0.65 7.75
N ASP A 99 -20.80 -0.49 8.95
CA ASP A 99 -22.22 -0.25 9.16
C ASP A 99 -22.51 1.08 9.89
N GLY A 100 -21.57 2.02 9.88
CA GLY A 100 -21.63 3.26 10.67
C GLY A 100 -21.61 4.54 9.85
N GLU A 101 -21.48 5.66 10.58
CA GLU A 101 -21.31 6.97 9.96
C GLU A 101 -19.95 7.08 9.27
N THR A 102 -19.91 7.92 8.24
CA THR A 102 -18.69 8.23 7.48
C THR A 102 -18.29 9.67 7.75
N PHE A 103 -16.99 9.88 7.93
CA PHE A 103 -16.39 11.17 8.25
C PHE A 103 -15.34 11.49 7.19
N THR A 104 -15.10 12.78 6.97
CA THR A 104 -14.02 13.23 6.10
C THR A 104 -12.82 13.66 6.95
N ASP A 105 -11.81 12.81 7.01
CA ASP A 105 -10.56 13.11 7.69
C ASP A 105 -9.55 13.74 6.73
N THR A 106 -8.56 14.42 7.29
CA THR A 106 -7.43 14.97 6.52
C THR A 106 -6.14 14.36 7.01
N VAL A 107 -5.34 13.83 6.07
CA VAL A 107 -4.04 13.25 6.36
C VAL A 107 -2.96 13.97 5.57
N VAL A 108 -1.86 14.28 6.24
CA VAL A 108 -0.67 14.88 5.63
C VAL A 108 0.44 13.84 5.66
N LEU A 109 0.95 13.49 4.49
CA LEU A 109 1.97 12.45 4.30
C LEU A 109 3.29 13.06 3.83
N GLU A 110 4.40 12.54 4.34
CA GLU A 110 5.74 12.73 3.80
C GLU A 110 6.07 11.52 2.94
N ILE A 111 6.46 11.77 1.69
CA ILE A 111 6.84 10.74 0.74
C ILE A 111 8.29 10.98 0.36
N ASP A 112 9.14 10.04 0.75
CA ASP A 112 10.52 10.01 0.30
C ASP A 112 10.53 9.56 -1.16
N ALA A 113 10.68 10.52 -2.06
CA ALA A 113 10.75 10.26 -3.48
C ALA A 113 12.17 10.54 -3.97
N PRO A 114 12.92 9.52 -4.43
CA PRO A 114 14.14 9.77 -5.15
C PRO A 114 13.86 10.61 -6.41
N ASN A 115 14.79 11.48 -6.80
CA ASN A 115 14.68 12.38 -7.97
C ASN A 115 13.67 13.56 -7.82
N ILE A 116 13.32 14.00 -6.61
CA ILE A 116 12.61 15.29 -6.45
C ILE A 116 13.43 16.41 -7.11
N GLY A 117 12.77 17.27 -7.89
CA GLY A 117 13.43 18.35 -8.61
C GLY A 117 14.29 19.24 -7.69
N GLY A 118 15.45 19.70 -8.19
CA GLY A 118 16.43 20.47 -7.41
C GLY A 118 17.77 19.74 -7.27
N THR A 119 18.36 19.81 -6.07
CA THR A 119 19.68 19.25 -5.72
C THR A 119 19.63 17.84 -5.12
N ALA A 120 18.46 17.23 -5.02
CA ALA A 120 18.33 15.87 -4.48
C ALA A 120 19.10 14.86 -5.36
N PRO A 121 19.79 13.88 -4.76
CA PRO A 121 20.51 12.87 -5.52
C PRO A 121 19.58 12.15 -6.50
N ARG A 122 19.90 12.24 -7.79
CA ARG A 122 19.16 11.50 -8.80
C ARG A 122 19.54 10.02 -8.72
N LEU A 123 18.55 9.14 -8.56
CA LEU A 123 18.79 7.71 -8.69
C LEU A 123 19.25 7.41 -10.11
N LYS A 124 20.33 6.65 -10.21
CA LYS A 124 20.84 6.11 -11.47
C LYS A 124 20.20 4.75 -11.81
N SER A 125 19.44 4.18 -10.88
CA SER A 125 18.77 2.88 -11.00
C SER A 125 17.38 3.05 -11.61
N GLU A 126 17.01 2.18 -12.54
CA GLU A 126 15.65 2.06 -13.08
C GLU A 126 14.65 1.51 -12.04
N LYS A 127 15.15 0.79 -11.03
CA LYS A 127 14.31 0.24 -9.95
C LYS A 127 14.24 1.24 -8.79
N VAL A 128 13.03 1.69 -8.49
CA VAL A 128 12.70 2.40 -7.26
C VAL A 128 12.28 1.35 -6.22
N ASN A 129 13.17 1.06 -5.26
CA ASN A 129 12.90 0.14 -4.17
C ASN A 129 12.58 0.94 -2.90
N GLY A 130 11.52 0.54 -2.18
CA GLY A 130 11.25 1.05 -0.83
C GLY A 130 10.84 2.52 -0.77
N LEU A 131 9.80 2.91 -1.51
CA LEU A 131 9.10 4.18 -1.29
C LEU A 131 8.66 4.26 0.18
N GLU A 132 9.23 5.20 0.92
CA GLU A 132 8.89 5.39 2.32
C GLU A 132 7.80 6.46 2.44
N ILE A 133 6.68 6.09 3.07
CA ILE A 133 5.56 6.99 3.34
C ILE A 133 5.41 7.13 4.86
N LYS A 134 5.51 8.37 5.34
CA LYS A 134 5.40 8.74 6.76
C LYS A 134 4.18 9.60 6.98
N LEU A 135 3.57 9.45 8.16
CA LEU A 135 2.53 10.35 8.62
C LEU A 135 3.21 11.62 9.16
N VAL A 136 2.85 12.78 8.62
CA VAL A 136 3.26 14.08 9.14
C VAL A 136 2.23 14.57 10.15
N LYS A 137 0.95 14.63 9.75
CA LYS A 137 -0.16 15.07 10.59
C LYS A 137 -1.45 14.36 10.23
N TYR A 138 -2.32 14.22 11.21
CA TYR A 138 -3.66 13.67 11.07
C TYR A 138 -4.67 14.62 11.70
N TYR A 139 -5.76 14.89 10.99
CA TYR A 139 -6.87 15.68 11.49
C TYR A 139 -8.15 14.86 11.32
N LYS A 140 -8.78 14.50 12.45
CA LYS A 140 -10.11 13.89 12.42
C LYS A 140 -11.12 14.93 11.97
N GLY A 141 -11.94 14.54 11.00
CA GLY A 141 -13.12 15.27 10.58
C GLY A 141 -14.14 15.32 11.70
N SER A 142 -15.02 16.31 11.60
CA SER A 142 -16.23 16.40 12.40
C SER A 142 -17.39 15.75 11.66
#